data_AF-A0A2V7ZYY6-F1
#
_entry.id   AF-A0A2V7ZYY6-F1
#
_cell.length_a   1.000
_cell.length_b   1.000
_cell.length_c   1.000
_cell.angle_alpha   90.00
_cell.angle_beta   90.00
_cell.angle_gamma   90.00
#
_symmetry.space_group_name_H-M   'P 1'
#
loop_
_entity.id
_entity.type
_entity.pdbx_description
1 polymer ?
#
loop_
_entity_poly.entity_id
_entity_poly.type
_entity_poly.pdbx_seq_one_letter_code
_entity_poly.pdbx_strand_id
1 'polypeptide(L)'
;MQPEIPTLALFTLAGLMATAASAQVVRQEVPGIRNFAKVESTVACAGAITPAAIQEIKKMGYASIINLRLATEQGADIDANTAAAKVAGIPYYHIPFSASAPDPAVVDTFLKTITAPGVQPAFIH
;
A
#
# COMPACT_ATOMS: atom_id res chain seq x y z
N MET A 1 -24.01 52.00 -45.72
CA MET A 1 -24.95 50.95 -45.29
C MET A 1 -24.12 49.89 -44.58
N GLN A 2 -24.26 49.81 -43.26
CA GLN A 2 -23.44 49.03 -42.35
C GLN A 2 -24.32 47.91 -41.79
N PRO A 3 -23.91 46.63 -41.82
CA PRO A 3 -24.63 45.60 -41.09
C PRO A 3 -24.00 45.43 -39.70
N GLU A 4 -24.83 45.67 -38.69
CA GLU A 4 -24.58 45.39 -37.28
C GLU A 4 -24.61 43.86 -37.08
N ILE A 5 -23.51 43.27 -36.61
CA ILE A 5 -23.46 41.85 -36.20
C ILE A 5 -23.62 41.79 -34.68
N PRO A 6 -24.61 41.06 -34.13
CA PRO A 6 -24.89 41.07 -32.72
C PRO A 6 -23.82 40.30 -31.93
N THR A 7 -23.39 40.92 -30.83
CA THR A 7 -22.53 40.39 -29.79
C THR A 7 -23.12 39.10 -29.20
N LEU A 8 -22.68 37.94 -29.70
CA LEU A 8 -22.96 36.66 -29.06
C LEU A 8 -21.92 36.43 -27.97
N ALA A 9 -22.29 36.79 -26.74
CA ALA A 9 -21.50 36.52 -25.54
C ALA A 9 -21.38 35.00 -25.34
N LEU A 10 -20.19 34.45 -25.64
CA LEU A 10 -19.86 33.05 -25.41
C LEU A 10 -19.50 32.89 -23.93
N PHE A 11 -20.47 32.45 -23.11
CA PHE A 11 -20.20 31.97 -21.77
C PHE A 11 -19.46 30.63 -21.85
N THR A 12 -18.13 30.66 -21.75
CA THR A 12 -17.31 29.46 -21.55
C THR A 12 -17.50 28.96 -20.13
N LEU A 13 -18.34 27.93 -19.98
CA LEU A 13 -18.47 27.16 -18.76
C LEU A 13 -17.19 26.32 -18.58
N ALA A 14 -16.24 26.84 -17.79
CA ALA A 14 -15.06 26.08 -17.37
C ALA A 14 -15.51 25.01 -16.36
N GLY A 15 -15.82 23.82 -16.87
CA GLY A 15 -16.07 22.64 -16.04
C GLY A 15 -14.79 22.24 -15.31
N LEU A 16 -14.74 22.44 -14.00
CA LEU A 16 -13.68 21.94 -13.13
C LEU A 16 -13.79 20.41 -13.06
N MET A 17 -13.11 19.70 -13.97
CA MET A 17 -13.00 18.26 -13.87
C MET A 17 -12.08 17.94 -12.69
N ALA A 18 -12.68 17.52 -11.58
CA ALA A 18 -11.95 16.88 -10.49
C ALA A 18 -11.37 15.57 -11.03
N THR A 19 -10.09 15.57 -11.41
CA THR A 19 -9.36 14.34 -11.72
C THR A 19 -9.25 13.55 -10.43
N ALA A 20 -10.01 12.47 -10.29
CA ALA A 20 -9.75 11.47 -9.28
C ALA A 20 -8.31 10.96 -9.52
N ALA A 21 -7.41 11.21 -8.57
CA ALA A 21 -6.06 10.69 -8.63
C ALA A 21 -6.12 9.17 -8.49
N SER A 22 -5.98 8.46 -9.60
CA SER A 22 -5.84 7.00 -9.60
C SER A 22 -4.45 6.66 -9.06
N ALA A 23 -4.37 5.92 -7.95
CA ALA A 23 -3.09 5.46 -7.42
C ALA A 23 -2.33 4.63 -8.46
N GLN A 24 -1.08 5.00 -8.75
CA GLN A 24 -0.26 4.27 -9.73
C GLN A 24 0.28 2.98 -9.10
N VAL A 25 -0.10 1.84 -9.69
CA VAL A 25 0.36 0.50 -9.27
C VAL A 25 1.44 0.00 -10.23
N VAL A 26 2.65 -0.21 -9.71
CA VAL A 26 3.78 -0.78 -10.49
C VAL A 26 4.11 -2.16 -9.93
N ARG A 27 3.95 -3.20 -10.76
CA ARG A 27 4.36 -4.57 -10.41
C ARG A 27 5.83 -4.79 -10.72
N GLN A 28 6.53 -5.49 -9.84
CA GLN A 28 7.93 -5.84 -10.02
C GLN A 28 8.20 -7.22 -9.41
N GLU A 29 9.07 -8.00 -10.04
CA GLU A 29 9.56 -9.25 -9.47
C GLU A 29 10.72 -8.98 -8.51
N VAL A 30 10.59 -9.45 -7.27
CA VAL A 30 11.64 -9.39 -6.25
C VAL A 30 11.82 -10.78 -5.66
N PRO A 31 13.03 -11.36 -5.66
CA PRO A 31 13.27 -12.68 -5.09
C PRO A 31 12.76 -12.79 -3.65
N GLY A 32 11.96 -13.82 -3.38
CA GLY A 32 11.38 -14.06 -2.05
C GLY A 32 10.18 -13.20 -1.69
N ILE A 33 9.65 -12.40 -2.62
CA ILE A 33 8.41 -11.63 -2.44
C ILE A 33 7.42 -12.04 -3.54
N ARG A 34 6.27 -12.60 -3.15
CA ARG A 34 5.23 -12.98 -4.11
C ARG A 34 4.35 -11.78 -4.49
N ASN A 35 3.98 -11.65 -5.77
CA ASN A 35 2.97 -10.67 -6.24
C ASN A 35 3.23 -9.22 -5.81
N PHE A 36 4.48 -8.78 -5.81
CA PHE A 36 4.84 -7.44 -5.34
C PHE A 36 4.31 -6.34 -6.27
N ALA A 37 3.60 -5.39 -5.66
CA ALA A 37 3.06 -4.21 -6.29
C ALA A 37 3.34 -2.98 -5.44
N LYS A 38 4.11 -2.05 -5.96
CA LYS A 38 4.30 -0.72 -5.37
C LYS A 38 3.08 0.13 -5.70
N VAL A 39 2.43 0.68 -4.67
CA VAL A 39 1.25 1.53 -4.81
C VAL A 39 1.68 2.93 -4.36
N GLU A 40 1.95 3.79 -5.33
CA GLU A 40 2.55 5.12 -5.10
C GLU A 40 3.91 5.06 -4.35
N SER A 41 4.26 6.11 -3.61
CA SER A 41 5.49 6.20 -2.82
C SER A 41 5.32 5.75 -1.36
N THR A 42 4.09 5.54 -0.90
CA THR A 42 3.76 5.40 0.54
C THR A 42 3.48 3.96 0.96
N VAL A 43 3.04 3.10 0.05
CA VAL A 43 2.70 1.71 0.38
C VAL A 43 3.11 0.72 -0.71
N ALA A 44 3.31 -0.52 -0.32
CA ALA A 44 3.32 -1.64 -1.25
C ALA A 44 2.44 -2.77 -0.75
N CYS A 45 1.91 -3.54 -1.70
CA CYS A 45 1.15 -4.74 -1.46
C CYS A 45 1.89 -5.93 -2.05
N ALA A 46 2.04 -6.99 -1.28
CA ALA A 46 2.59 -8.26 -1.73
C ALA A 46 1.74 -9.42 -1.22
N GLY A 47 2.06 -10.63 -1.64
CA GLY A 47 1.69 -11.85 -0.93
C GLY A 47 2.86 -12.33 -0.06
N ALA A 48 2.85 -13.63 0.25
CA ALA A 48 3.87 -14.31 1.05
C ALA A 48 5.30 -13.83 0.77
N ILE A 49 6.04 -13.54 1.83
CA ILE A 49 7.47 -13.22 1.78
C ILE A 49 8.30 -14.28 2.50
N THR A 50 9.54 -14.45 2.07
CA THR A 50 10.52 -15.25 2.81
C THR A 50 11.27 -14.39 3.84
N PRO A 51 11.79 -14.99 4.92
CA PRO A 51 12.59 -14.26 5.91
C PRO A 51 13.81 -13.55 5.31
N ALA A 52 14.40 -14.12 4.24
CA ALA A 52 15.54 -13.55 3.54
C ALA A 52 15.19 -12.25 2.79
N ALA A 53 13.94 -12.09 2.34
CA ALA A 53 13.50 -10.91 1.61
C ALA A 53 13.39 -9.65 2.50
N ILE A 54 13.29 -9.81 3.82
CA ILE A 54 13.09 -8.70 4.76
C ILE A 54 14.23 -7.67 4.73
N GLN A 55 15.46 -8.13 4.56
CA GLN A 55 16.61 -7.22 4.39
C GLN A 55 16.49 -6.39 3.12
N GLU A 56 15.99 -6.99 2.03
CA GLU A 56 15.79 -6.30 0.77
C GLU A 56 14.63 -5.29 0.88
N ILE A 57 13.52 -5.67 1.51
CA ILE A 57 12.39 -4.77 1.80
C ILE A 57 12.88 -3.52 2.54
N LYS A 58 13.77 -3.67 3.54
CA LYS A 58 14.37 -2.53 4.23
C LYS A 58 15.21 -1.65 3.30
N LYS A 59 16.05 -2.23 2.44
CA LYS A 59 16.86 -1.48 1.46
C LYS A 59 16.01 -0.74 0.43
N MET A 60 14.84 -1.26 0.08
CA MET A 60 13.87 -0.58 -0.79
C MET A 60 13.28 0.69 -0.16
N GLY A 61 13.55 0.95 1.12
CA GLY A 61 13.19 2.18 1.83
C GLY A 61 11.87 2.09 2.61
N TYR A 62 11.29 0.89 2.77
CA TYR A 62 10.12 0.71 3.62
C TYR A 62 10.48 0.87 5.09
N ALA A 63 9.68 1.66 5.80
CA ALA A 63 9.85 1.95 7.21
C ALA A 63 9.27 0.84 8.11
N SER A 64 8.33 0.05 7.60
CA SER A 64 7.71 -1.05 8.35
C SER A 64 7.19 -2.17 7.45
N ILE A 65 6.94 -3.33 8.05
CA ILE A 65 6.26 -4.47 7.44
C ILE A 65 4.98 -4.76 8.23
N ILE A 66 3.85 -4.87 7.55
CA ILE A 66 2.55 -5.25 8.10
C ILE A 66 2.13 -6.58 7.44
N ASN A 67 2.06 -7.63 8.23
CA ASN A 67 1.60 -8.96 7.81
C ASN A 67 0.13 -9.15 8.17
N LEU A 68 -0.72 -9.32 7.17
CA LEU A 68 -2.14 -9.58 7.28
C LEU A 68 -2.50 -11.07 7.22
N ARG A 69 -1.53 -11.93 6.92
CA ARG A 69 -1.75 -13.36 6.71
C ARG A 69 -2.12 -14.07 8.01
N LEU A 70 -3.02 -15.03 7.91
CA LEU A 70 -3.29 -15.96 9.00
C LEU A 70 -2.10 -16.92 9.16
N ALA A 71 -1.80 -17.32 10.40
CA ALA A 71 -0.72 -18.26 10.69
C ALA A 71 -0.92 -19.64 10.00
N THR A 72 -2.16 -19.98 9.66
CA THR A 72 -2.53 -21.21 8.96
C THR A 72 -2.28 -21.15 7.45
N GLU A 73 -1.96 -19.99 6.89
CA GLU A 73 -1.72 -19.88 5.45
C GLU A 73 -0.34 -20.42 5.04
N GLN A 74 -0.28 -21.02 3.85
CA GLN A 74 0.98 -21.52 3.28
C GLN A 74 1.99 -20.37 3.10
N GLY A 75 3.19 -20.52 3.68
CA GLY A 75 4.28 -19.55 3.59
C GLY A 75 4.08 -18.30 4.46
N ALA A 76 3.25 -18.38 5.51
CA ALA A 76 3.08 -17.27 6.46
C ALA A 76 4.35 -17.05 7.29
N ASP A 77 5.00 -18.14 7.73
CA ASP A 77 6.28 -18.20 8.44
C ASP A 77 6.45 -17.06 9.47
N ILE A 78 5.41 -16.82 10.29
CA ILE A 78 5.28 -15.63 11.15
C ILE A 78 6.50 -15.48 12.07
N ASP A 79 6.92 -16.55 12.74
CA ASP A 79 8.04 -16.52 13.68
C ASP A 79 9.37 -16.21 12.99
N ALA A 80 9.61 -16.85 11.84
CA ALA A 80 10.84 -16.65 11.08
C ALA A 80 10.91 -15.23 10.49
N ASN A 81 9.79 -14.72 9.98
CA ASN A 81 9.68 -13.36 9.48
C ASN A 81 9.84 -12.33 10.62
N THR A 82 9.23 -12.57 11.78
CA THR A 82 9.39 -11.69 12.97
C THR A 82 10.84 -11.67 13.44
N ALA A 83 11.50 -12.83 13.50
CA ALA A 83 12.91 -12.93 13.88
C ALA A 83 13.83 -12.19 12.88
N ALA A 84 13.61 -12.38 11.58
CA ALA A 84 14.39 -11.72 10.55
C ALA A 84 14.16 -10.19 10.53
N ALA A 85 12.92 -9.72 10.78
CA ALA A 85 12.63 -8.29 10.92
C ALA A 85 13.32 -7.67 12.14
N LYS A 86 13.35 -8.39 13.26
CA LYS A 86 14.11 -7.96 14.45
C LYS A 86 15.59 -7.83 14.15
N VAL A 87 16.19 -8.80 13.45
CA VAL A 87 17.60 -8.74 13.03
C VAL A 87 17.85 -7.59 12.04
N ALA A 88 16.92 -7.36 11.11
CA ALA A 88 17.00 -6.25 10.17
C ALA A 88 16.80 -4.89 10.84
N GLY A 89 16.22 -4.84 12.04
CA GLY A 89 15.82 -3.61 12.70
C GLY A 89 14.76 -2.86 11.89
N ILE A 90 13.74 -3.59 11.41
CA ILE A 90 12.53 -3.03 10.79
C ILE A 90 11.31 -3.41 11.65
N PRO A 91 10.43 -2.46 12.01
CA PRO A 91 9.16 -2.77 12.66
C PRO A 91 8.35 -3.78 11.87
N TYR A 92 7.85 -4.80 12.56
CA TYR A 92 7.04 -5.88 11.99
C TYR A 92 5.76 -6.04 12.80
N TYR A 93 4.62 -5.83 12.14
CA TYR A 93 3.30 -5.90 12.76
C TYR A 93 2.55 -7.08 12.16
N HIS A 94 2.15 -8.05 12.99
CA HIS A 94 1.27 -9.14 12.55
C HIS A 94 -0.16 -8.83 12.96
N ILE A 95 -1.02 -8.56 11.97
CA ILE A 95 -2.41 -8.16 12.12
C ILE A 95 -3.26 -9.13 11.28
N PRO A 96 -3.48 -10.38 11.75
CA PRO A 96 -4.10 -11.43 10.96
C PRO A 96 -5.53 -11.06 10.54
N PHE A 97 -5.78 -11.08 9.23
CA PHE A 97 -7.05 -10.70 8.63
C PHE A 97 -7.59 -11.81 7.73
N SER A 98 -8.87 -12.17 7.91
CA SER A 98 -9.55 -13.16 7.08
C SER A 98 -10.55 -12.49 6.14
N ALA A 99 -10.37 -12.65 4.83
CA ALA A 99 -11.35 -12.16 3.85
C ALA A 99 -12.68 -12.95 3.86
N SER A 100 -12.66 -14.21 4.34
CA SER A 100 -13.87 -15.03 4.45
C SER A 100 -14.68 -14.76 5.72
N ALA A 101 -14.05 -14.15 6.73
CA ALA A 101 -14.66 -13.75 7.99
C ALA A 101 -14.06 -12.42 8.45
N PRO A 102 -14.41 -11.30 7.77
CA PRO A 102 -13.83 -10.00 8.07
C PRO A 102 -14.26 -9.51 9.46
N ASP A 103 -13.28 -9.12 10.27
CA ASP A 103 -13.49 -8.52 11.59
C ASP A 103 -13.18 -7.01 11.54
N PRO A 104 -14.17 -6.13 11.78
CA PRO A 104 -13.96 -4.68 11.81
C PRO A 104 -12.89 -4.23 12.81
N ALA A 105 -12.71 -4.91 13.94
CA ALA A 105 -11.70 -4.54 14.93
C ALA A 105 -10.26 -4.74 14.39
N VAL A 106 -10.06 -5.70 13.49
CA VAL A 106 -8.78 -5.91 12.79
C VAL A 106 -8.52 -4.76 11.82
N VAL A 107 -9.56 -4.27 11.14
CA VAL A 107 -9.46 -3.09 10.25
C VAL A 107 -9.07 -1.85 11.07
N ASP A 108 -9.70 -1.61 12.22
CA ASP A 108 -9.35 -0.50 13.09
C ASP A 108 -7.90 -0.59 13.59
N THR A 109 -7.45 -1.79 13.94
CA THR A 109 -6.06 -2.05 14.35
C THR A 109 -5.07 -1.76 13.22
N PHE A 110 -5.39 -2.17 11.99
CA PHE A 110 -4.59 -1.85 10.82
C PHE A 110 -4.52 -0.34 10.59
N LEU A 111 -5.65 0.36 10.59
CA LEU A 111 -5.71 1.81 10.35
C LEU A 111 -4.92 2.58 11.42
N LYS A 112 -5.03 2.19 12.69
CA LYS A 112 -4.26 2.79 13.78
C LYS A 112 -2.76 2.52 13.62
N THR A 113 -2.38 1.35 13.13
CA THR A 113 -0.98 0.97 12.94
C THR A 113 -0.35 1.73 11.79
N ILE A 114 -0.96 1.70 10.59
CA ILE A 114 -0.39 2.31 9.39
C ILE A 114 -0.32 3.84 9.46
N THR A 115 -1.18 4.47 10.27
CA THR A 115 -1.18 5.94 10.47
C THR A 115 -0.25 6.39 11.60
N ALA A 116 0.37 5.47 12.34
CA ALA A 116 1.31 5.82 13.40
C ALA A 116 2.60 6.46 12.82
N PRO A 117 3.18 7.48 13.50
CA PRO A 117 4.40 8.11 13.04
C PRO A 117 5.55 7.11 12.85
N GLY A 118 6.22 7.18 11.70
CA GLY A 118 7.36 6.31 11.37
C GLY A 118 6.99 4.94 10.79
N VAL A 119 5.71 4.64 10.57
CA VAL A 119 5.27 3.37 9.95
C VAL A 119 5.28 3.44 8.42
N GLN A 120 5.02 4.61 7.84
CA GLN A 120 5.08 4.82 6.39
C GLN A 120 6.50 5.25 5.94
N PRO A 121 6.96 4.83 4.75
CA PRO A 121 6.24 3.97 3.79
C PRO A 121 6.15 2.51 4.25
N ALA A 122 4.97 1.90 4.15
CA ALA A 122 4.68 0.58 4.72
C ALA A 122 4.64 -0.52 3.65
N PHE A 123 5.23 -1.67 3.96
CA PHE A 123 5.15 -2.88 3.15
C PHE A 123 4.07 -3.81 3.71
N ILE A 124 2.99 -4.04 2.98
CA ILE A 124 1.83 -4.82 3.42
C ILE A 124 1.80 -6.16 2.68
N HIS A 125 1.66 -7.28 3.39
CA HIS A 125 1.56 -8.62 2.79
C HIS A 125 0.60 -9.56 3.49
#